data_AF-A0A955U6G4-F1
#
_entry.id   AF-A0A955U6G4-F1
#
_cell.length_a   1.000
_cell.length_b   1.000
_cell.length_c   1.000
_cell.angle_alpha   90.00
_cell.angle_beta   90.00
_cell.angle_gamma   90.00
#
_symmetry.space_group_name_H-M   'P 1'
#
loop_
_entity.id
_entity.type
_entity.pdbx_description
1 polymer ?
#
loop_
_entity_poly.entity_id
_entity_poly.type
_entity_poly.pdbx_seq_one_letter_code
_entity_poly.pdbx_strand_id
1 'polypeptide(L)'
;MVWVLLAAPEAQASAVCGDDTATTVDDTLSAIWEAYAAVDEAQFDRAGKNLTAAVACLDVVPSPVQISRLHQGMALMSFVSGQTRASRRSLAAARMLDPGWKLDERTFPDGHPFRDLWGQATDPGPVDDIGRIHPDQWVVDGYERDDAPVERAFLLQVRAEDGEILWSGYLWSFEEIPDRGQGRWLSPLATPHTLWLSVGVQGRLLSASQRGDAPDVLLDRSGSAVGGGISGLARITPLSVLGGELGAAVASPADPVLGGGSEPSGHAALLVGGGGWTGVLQPYGALRAGVSLDRGVAWSGIDDVPTAGSWTVVSMLLGAEGGVRGDQARAGLATDLLLAEATVPWAGRVRLDGGWRLVGPLAVEGALGARIGSQSIEDVDGTPLGHLADTDVRATVALAIWD
;
A
#
# COMPACT_ATOMS: atom_id res chain seq x y z
N MET A 1 31.83 -16.73 6.56
CA MET A 1 32.24 -16.06 5.30
C MET A 1 31.51 -16.75 4.17
N VAL A 2 30.36 -16.22 3.77
CA VAL A 2 29.49 -16.80 2.74
C VAL A 2 29.72 -16.01 1.46
N TRP A 3 30.24 -16.67 0.42
CA TRP A 3 30.39 -16.09 -0.90
C TRP A 3 29.07 -16.24 -1.65
N VAL A 4 28.38 -15.12 -1.89
CA VAL A 4 27.25 -15.07 -2.82
C VAL A 4 27.84 -14.90 -4.22
N LEU A 5 27.77 -15.95 -5.04
CA LEU A 5 28.04 -15.88 -6.48
C LEU A 5 26.86 -15.17 -7.14
N LEU A 6 27.04 -13.89 -7.46
CA LEU A 6 26.17 -13.17 -8.39
C LEU A 6 26.44 -13.73 -9.79
N ALA A 7 25.60 -14.65 -10.26
CA ALA A 7 25.57 -15.01 -11.67
C ALA A 7 25.10 -13.76 -12.44
N ALA A 8 25.93 -13.25 -13.33
CA ALA A 8 25.52 -12.20 -14.26
C ALA A 8 24.38 -12.77 -15.13
N PRO A 9 23.33 -11.98 -15.42
CA PRO A 9 22.28 -12.41 -16.34
C PRO A 9 22.94 -12.74 -17.68
N GLU A 10 22.78 -13.98 -18.14
CA GLU A 10 23.19 -14.35 -19.49
C GLU A 10 22.42 -13.45 -20.45
N ALA A 11 23.15 -12.62 -21.21
CA ALA A 11 22.56 -11.86 -22.29
C ALA A 11 21.94 -12.85 -23.26
N GLN A 12 20.60 -12.94 -23.25
CA GLN A 12 19.86 -13.78 -24.18
C GLN A 12 20.22 -13.29 -25.58
N ALA A 13 20.87 -14.15 -26.36
CA ALA A 13 21.16 -13.86 -27.75
C ALA A 13 19.83 -13.54 -28.44
N SER A 14 19.71 -12.33 -28.99
CA SER A 14 18.54 -11.91 -29.75
C SER A 14 18.33 -12.92 -30.88
N ALA A 15 17.22 -13.65 -30.85
CA ALA A 15 16.85 -14.51 -31.96
C ALA A 15 16.77 -13.65 -33.22
N VAL A 16 17.39 -14.11 -34.31
CA VAL A 16 17.28 -13.44 -35.60
C VAL A 16 15.86 -13.69 -36.12
N CYS A 17 14.99 -12.70 -36.00
CA CYS A 17 13.64 -12.73 -36.53
C CYS A 17 13.66 -12.49 -38.05
N GLY A 18 12.81 -13.18 -38.80
CA GLY A 18 12.62 -12.95 -40.23
C GLY A 18 11.63 -11.83 -40.50
N ASP A 19 11.61 -11.29 -41.72
CA ASP A 19 10.83 -10.09 -42.10
C ASP A 19 9.30 -10.31 -42.24
N ASP A 20 8.77 -11.53 -42.05
CA ASP A 20 7.34 -11.85 -42.21
C ASP A 20 6.84 -12.80 -41.11
N THR A 21 6.74 -12.27 -39.89
CA THR A 21 6.51 -13.04 -38.67
C THR A 21 5.06 -13.49 -38.55
N ALA A 22 4.09 -12.66 -38.98
CA ALA A 22 2.67 -12.95 -38.91
C ALA A 22 2.25 -14.08 -39.87
N THR A 23 2.72 -14.06 -41.13
CA THR A 23 2.46 -15.15 -42.08
C THR A 23 3.09 -16.45 -41.58
N THR A 24 4.29 -16.36 -40.99
CA THR A 24 4.97 -17.51 -40.37
C THR A 24 4.13 -18.13 -39.24
N VAL A 25 3.40 -17.34 -38.45
CA VAL A 25 2.49 -17.86 -37.41
C VAL A 25 1.33 -18.64 -38.04
N ASP A 26 0.66 -18.10 -39.07
CA ASP A 26 -0.46 -18.80 -39.72
C ASP A 26 -0.02 -20.10 -40.43
N ASP A 27 1.13 -20.08 -41.08
CA ASP A 27 1.71 -21.26 -41.74
C ASP A 27 2.09 -22.36 -40.73
N THR A 28 2.71 -21.97 -39.60
CA THR A 28 3.08 -22.91 -38.54
C THR A 28 1.85 -23.49 -37.83
N LEU A 29 0.80 -22.71 -37.62
CA LEU A 29 -0.47 -23.19 -37.09
C LEU A 29 -1.11 -24.22 -38.03
N SER A 30 -1.12 -23.95 -39.34
CA SER A 30 -1.64 -24.89 -40.34
C SER A 30 -0.84 -26.20 -40.31
N ALA A 31 0.49 -26.13 -40.22
CA ALA A 31 1.36 -27.30 -40.10
C ALA A 31 1.12 -28.13 -38.83
N ILE A 32 0.81 -27.48 -37.69
CA ILE A 32 0.45 -28.17 -36.43
C ILE A 32 -0.82 -29.00 -36.62
N TRP A 33 -1.85 -28.40 -37.22
CA TRP A 33 -3.14 -29.07 -37.45
C TRP A 33 -3.03 -30.24 -38.42
N GLU A 34 -2.28 -30.05 -39.52
CA GLU A 34 -2.01 -31.10 -40.50
C GLU A 34 -1.22 -32.27 -39.88
N ALA A 35 -0.16 -31.96 -39.13
CA ALA A 35 0.65 -32.98 -38.45
C ALA A 35 -0.16 -33.77 -37.41
N TYR A 36 -1.02 -33.10 -36.65
CA TYR A 36 -1.91 -33.77 -35.70
C TYR A 36 -2.89 -34.72 -36.40
N ALA A 37 -3.54 -34.25 -37.48
CA ALA A 37 -4.48 -35.06 -38.25
C ALA A 37 -3.81 -36.28 -38.91
N ALA A 38 -2.54 -36.15 -39.30
CA ALA A 38 -1.74 -37.22 -39.89
C ALA A 38 -1.06 -38.13 -38.85
N VAL A 39 -1.13 -37.80 -37.56
CA VAL A 39 -0.40 -38.48 -36.47
C VAL A 39 1.13 -38.46 -36.70
N ASP A 40 1.66 -37.35 -37.23
CA ASP A 40 3.09 -37.14 -37.45
C ASP A 40 3.71 -36.39 -36.26
N GLU A 41 4.18 -37.15 -35.27
CA GLU A 41 4.80 -36.62 -34.04
C GLU A 41 6.01 -35.72 -34.33
N ALA A 42 6.87 -36.13 -35.28
CA ALA A 42 8.10 -35.41 -35.58
C ALA A 42 7.82 -34.05 -36.26
N GLN A 43 6.82 -33.99 -37.13
CA GLN A 43 6.36 -32.75 -37.73
C GLN A 43 5.64 -31.87 -36.70
N PHE A 44 4.81 -32.46 -35.83
CA PHE A 44 4.08 -31.75 -34.78
C PHE A 44 5.04 -31.03 -33.81
N ASP A 45 6.06 -31.74 -33.32
CA ASP A 45 7.07 -31.18 -32.42
C ASP A 45 7.87 -30.05 -33.07
N ARG A 46 8.21 -30.22 -34.36
CA ARG A 46 8.94 -29.20 -35.11
C ARG A 46 8.08 -27.96 -35.32
N ALA A 47 6.83 -28.13 -35.74
CA ALA A 47 5.90 -27.04 -35.96
C ALA A 47 5.59 -26.29 -34.65
N GLY A 48 5.46 -27.01 -33.53
CA GLY A 48 5.30 -26.40 -32.21
C GLY A 48 6.48 -25.54 -31.78
N LYS A 49 7.72 -26.01 -31.98
CA LYS A 49 8.92 -25.19 -31.70
C LYS A 49 8.98 -23.95 -32.60
N ASN A 50 8.63 -24.10 -33.87
CA ASN A 50 8.60 -22.99 -34.82
C ASN A 50 7.53 -21.97 -34.44
N LEU A 51 6.35 -22.40 -33.98
CA LEU A 51 5.30 -21.49 -33.51
C LEU A 51 5.78 -20.66 -32.31
N THR A 52 6.40 -21.28 -31.31
CA THR A 52 6.94 -20.55 -30.14
C THR A 52 7.97 -19.50 -30.57
N ALA A 53 8.86 -19.84 -31.50
CA ALA A 53 9.84 -18.90 -32.03
C ALA A 53 9.17 -17.77 -32.84
N ALA A 54 8.17 -18.09 -33.66
CA ALA A 54 7.43 -17.11 -34.45
C ALA A 54 6.67 -16.11 -33.58
N VAL A 55 6.02 -16.59 -32.50
CA VAL A 55 5.31 -15.71 -31.54
C VAL A 55 6.26 -14.74 -30.85
N ALA A 56 7.44 -15.20 -30.42
CA ALA A 56 8.44 -14.35 -29.80
C ALA A 56 8.98 -13.26 -30.75
N CYS A 57 8.86 -13.50 -32.05
CA CYS A 57 9.28 -12.58 -33.11
C CYS A 57 8.16 -11.71 -33.66
N LEU A 58 6.91 -11.82 -33.21
CA LEU A 58 5.82 -10.99 -33.74
C LEU A 58 6.11 -9.50 -33.58
N ASP A 59 6.24 -8.82 -34.71
CA ASP A 59 6.55 -7.39 -34.86
C ASP A 59 5.31 -6.56 -35.21
N VAL A 60 4.18 -7.22 -35.43
CA VAL A 60 2.87 -6.62 -35.70
C VAL A 60 1.81 -7.19 -34.76
N VAL A 61 0.75 -6.41 -34.51
CA VAL A 61 -0.41 -6.88 -33.73
C VAL A 61 -1.27 -7.79 -34.61
N PRO A 62 -1.41 -9.09 -34.30
CA PRO A 62 -2.21 -9.98 -35.14
C PRO A 62 -3.70 -9.65 -35.05
N SER A 63 -4.45 -9.95 -36.11
CA SER A 63 -5.90 -9.78 -36.10
C SER A 63 -6.58 -10.71 -35.09
N PRO A 64 -7.78 -10.38 -34.58
CA PRO A 64 -8.49 -11.25 -33.63
C PRO A 64 -8.68 -12.70 -34.11
N VAL A 65 -8.85 -12.89 -35.43
CA VAL A 65 -8.96 -14.22 -36.05
C VAL A 65 -7.64 -14.99 -35.94
N GLN A 66 -6.50 -14.34 -36.21
CA GLN A 66 -5.17 -14.95 -36.08
C GLN A 66 -4.87 -15.29 -34.61
N ILE A 67 -5.22 -14.41 -33.67
CA ILE A 67 -5.04 -14.66 -32.23
C ILE A 67 -5.91 -15.82 -31.77
N SER A 68 -7.17 -15.91 -32.23
CA SER A 68 -8.01 -17.08 -31.96
C SER A 68 -7.35 -18.38 -32.45
N ARG A 69 -6.85 -18.41 -33.70
CA ARG A 69 -6.13 -19.58 -34.23
C ARG A 69 -4.86 -19.91 -33.45
N LEU A 70 -4.12 -18.90 -32.99
CA LEU A 70 -2.96 -19.08 -32.12
C LEU A 70 -3.38 -19.82 -30.84
N HIS A 71 -4.42 -19.36 -30.14
CA HIS A 71 -4.93 -20.06 -28.96
C HIS A 71 -5.40 -21.49 -29.25
N GLN A 72 -6.00 -21.74 -30.41
CA GLN A 72 -6.41 -23.08 -30.83
C GLN A 72 -5.19 -24.00 -31.01
N GLY A 73 -4.12 -23.54 -31.67
CA GLY A 73 -2.88 -24.29 -31.83
C GLY A 73 -2.18 -24.55 -30.49
N MET A 74 -2.07 -23.52 -29.64
CA MET A 74 -1.48 -23.64 -28.31
C MET A 74 -2.27 -24.60 -27.42
N ALA A 75 -3.61 -24.57 -27.50
CA ALA A 75 -4.46 -25.53 -26.81
C ALA A 75 -4.18 -26.98 -27.22
N LEU A 76 -4.03 -27.24 -28.52
CA LEU A 76 -3.75 -28.56 -29.06
C LEU A 76 -2.37 -29.07 -28.63
N MET A 77 -1.35 -28.23 -28.71
CA MET A 77 0.01 -28.55 -28.24
C MET A 77 0.04 -28.88 -26.74
N SER A 78 -0.66 -28.08 -25.91
CA SER A 78 -0.80 -28.38 -24.48
C SER A 78 -1.56 -29.67 -24.22
N PHE A 79 -2.57 -30.00 -25.03
CA PHE A 79 -3.31 -31.24 -24.90
C PHE A 79 -2.44 -32.46 -25.19
N VAL A 80 -1.71 -32.46 -26.30
CA VAL A 80 -0.80 -33.54 -26.70
C VAL A 80 0.30 -33.76 -25.65
N SER A 81 0.79 -32.69 -25.02
CA SER A 81 1.79 -32.76 -23.93
C SER A 81 1.20 -33.08 -22.55
N GLY A 82 -0.09 -33.39 -22.45
CA GLY A 82 -0.76 -33.75 -21.18
C GLY A 82 -1.04 -32.58 -20.24
N GLN A 83 -0.82 -31.35 -20.68
CA GLN A 83 -1.03 -30.12 -19.90
C GLN A 83 -2.49 -29.65 -19.99
N THR A 84 -3.40 -30.41 -19.38
CA THR A 84 -4.85 -30.17 -19.46
C THR A 84 -5.28 -28.77 -19.00
N ARG A 85 -4.66 -28.22 -17.95
CA ARG A 85 -4.92 -26.86 -17.46
C ARG A 85 -4.57 -25.81 -18.53
N ALA A 86 -3.36 -25.87 -19.09
CA ALA A 86 -2.90 -24.95 -20.13
C ALA A 86 -3.75 -25.04 -21.40
N SER A 87 -4.13 -26.27 -21.77
CA SER A 87 -5.04 -26.52 -22.90
C SER A 87 -6.40 -25.85 -22.69
N ARG A 88 -7.04 -26.08 -21.52
CA ARG A 88 -8.34 -25.47 -21.19
C ARG A 88 -8.26 -23.93 -21.18
N ARG A 89 -7.19 -23.35 -20.62
CA ARG A 89 -6.97 -21.90 -20.59
C ARG A 89 -6.90 -21.30 -22.00
N SER A 90 -6.23 -21.98 -22.91
CA SER A 90 -6.11 -21.53 -24.31
C SER A 90 -7.42 -21.72 -25.07
N LEU A 91 -8.14 -22.82 -24.84
CA LEU A 91 -9.47 -23.02 -25.42
C LEU A 91 -10.46 -21.94 -24.98
N ALA A 92 -10.39 -21.48 -23.73
CA ALA A 92 -11.24 -20.41 -23.22
C ALA A 92 -10.96 -19.09 -23.95
N ALA A 93 -9.68 -18.76 -24.18
CA ALA A 93 -9.26 -17.60 -24.96
C ALA A 93 -9.70 -17.69 -26.44
N ALA A 94 -9.51 -18.85 -27.07
CA ALA A 94 -9.97 -19.09 -28.44
C ALA A 94 -11.48 -18.87 -28.59
N ARG A 95 -12.29 -19.41 -27.67
CA ARG A 95 -13.75 -19.25 -27.67
C ARG A 95 -14.20 -17.80 -27.46
N MET A 96 -13.47 -17.05 -26.64
CA MET A 96 -13.77 -15.63 -26.41
C MET A 96 -13.59 -14.81 -27.69
N LEU A 97 -12.51 -15.07 -28.43
CA LEU A 97 -12.18 -14.32 -29.66
C LEU A 97 -12.96 -14.81 -30.89
N ASP A 98 -13.30 -16.10 -30.95
CA ASP A 98 -14.18 -16.66 -31.98
C ASP A 98 -15.26 -17.56 -31.36
N PRO A 99 -16.39 -16.96 -30.92
CA PRO A 99 -17.50 -17.72 -30.35
C PRO A 99 -18.20 -18.64 -31.38
N GLY A 100 -17.99 -18.40 -32.68
CA GLY A 100 -18.58 -19.18 -33.76
C GLY A 100 -17.81 -20.44 -34.11
N TRP A 101 -16.53 -20.52 -33.68
CA TRP A 101 -15.68 -21.67 -33.94
C TRP A 101 -16.23 -22.96 -33.32
N LYS A 102 -16.13 -24.04 -34.08
CA LYS A 102 -16.54 -25.39 -33.65
C LYS A 102 -15.40 -26.36 -33.92
N LEU A 103 -15.23 -27.32 -33.01
CA LEU A 103 -14.32 -28.44 -33.23
C LEU A 103 -14.81 -29.28 -34.41
N ASP A 104 -13.88 -29.67 -35.28
CA ASP A 104 -14.15 -30.61 -36.37
C ASP A 104 -14.57 -31.98 -35.79
N GLU A 105 -15.75 -32.46 -36.17
CA GLU A 105 -16.33 -33.71 -35.65
C GLU A 105 -15.56 -34.95 -36.12
N ARG A 106 -14.88 -34.86 -37.27
CA ARG A 106 -14.07 -35.95 -37.78
C ARG A 106 -12.77 -36.11 -36.98
N THR A 107 -12.12 -35.01 -36.65
CA THR A 107 -10.86 -34.98 -35.89
C THR A 107 -11.10 -35.21 -34.40
N PHE A 108 -12.16 -34.63 -33.85
CA PHE A 108 -12.53 -34.75 -32.44
C PHE A 108 -13.96 -35.26 -32.31
N PRO A 109 -14.22 -36.56 -32.50
CA PRO A 109 -15.58 -37.11 -32.38
C PRO A 109 -16.11 -36.99 -30.95
N ASP A 110 -17.40 -37.31 -30.77
CA ASP A 110 -18.01 -37.36 -29.44
C ASP A 110 -17.27 -38.34 -28.51
N GLY A 111 -17.04 -37.91 -27.27
CA GLY A 111 -16.24 -38.64 -26.28
C GLY A 111 -14.72 -38.45 -26.39
N HIS A 112 -14.22 -37.67 -27.35
CA HIS A 112 -12.80 -37.34 -27.42
C HIS A 112 -12.39 -36.41 -26.25
N PRO A 113 -11.31 -36.69 -25.50
CA PRO A 113 -10.94 -35.89 -24.32
C PRO A 113 -10.71 -34.39 -24.59
N PHE A 114 -10.22 -34.03 -25.78
CA PHE A 114 -10.08 -32.62 -26.19
C PHE A 114 -11.44 -31.91 -26.33
N ARG A 115 -12.49 -32.64 -26.76
CA ARG A 115 -13.86 -32.12 -26.82
C ARG A 115 -14.41 -31.86 -25.43
N ASP A 116 -14.06 -32.69 -24.44
CA ASP A 116 -14.44 -32.46 -23.04
C ASP A 116 -13.77 -31.19 -22.49
N LEU A 117 -12.48 -30.97 -22.79
CA LEU A 117 -11.78 -29.72 -22.42
C LEU A 117 -12.41 -28.50 -23.07
N TRP A 118 -12.78 -28.60 -24.35
CA TRP A 118 -13.54 -27.55 -25.05
C TRP A 118 -14.89 -27.30 -24.37
N GLY A 119 -15.61 -28.34 -23.96
CA GLY A 119 -16.85 -28.20 -23.20
C GLY A 119 -16.69 -27.46 -21.86
N GLN A 120 -15.54 -27.62 -21.20
CA GLN A 120 -15.24 -26.98 -19.91
C GLN A 120 -14.71 -25.54 -20.04
N ALA A 121 -14.24 -25.14 -21.21
CA ALA A 121 -13.59 -23.85 -21.46
C ALA A 121 -14.59 -22.71 -21.70
N THR A 122 -15.54 -22.49 -20.79
CA THR A 122 -16.69 -21.58 -21.00
C THR A 122 -16.54 -20.20 -20.35
N ASP A 123 -15.65 -20.04 -19.38
CA ASP A 123 -15.52 -18.81 -18.60
C ASP A 123 -14.28 -18.01 -19.05
N PRO A 124 -14.42 -16.73 -19.47
CA PRO A 124 -13.27 -15.86 -19.73
C PRO A 124 -12.45 -15.56 -18.46
N GLY A 125 -13.01 -15.80 -17.27
CA GLY A 125 -12.35 -15.57 -15.99
C GLY A 125 -12.24 -14.09 -15.61
N PRO A 126 -11.80 -13.79 -14.38
CA PRO A 126 -11.52 -12.43 -13.95
C PRO A 126 -10.30 -11.85 -14.68
N VAL A 127 -10.24 -10.52 -14.74
CA VAL A 127 -9.07 -9.74 -15.15
C VAL A 127 -8.47 -9.04 -13.94
N ASP A 128 -7.17 -8.76 -13.99
CA ASP A 128 -6.45 -8.00 -12.97
C ASP A 128 -5.55 -6.94 -13.63
N ASP A 129 -5.20 -5.89 -12.89
CA ASP A 129 -4.44 -4.74 -13.36
C ASP A 129 -2.96 -5.10 -13.55
N ILE A 130 -2.43 -4.94 -14.77
CA ILE A 130 -1.02 -5.21 -15.08
C ILE A 130 -0.14 -3.98 -14.90
N GLY A 131 -0.72 -2.83 -14.57
CA GLY A 131 -0.04 -1.55 -14.46
C GLY A 131 0.33 -0.94 -15.81
N ARG A 132 0.93 0.26 -15.78
CA ARG A 132 1.25 1.05 -16.99
C ARG A 132 2.74 1.12 -17.24
N ILE A 133 3.13 1.01 -18.51
CA ILE A 133 4.53 1.07 -18.94
C ILE A 133 4.83 2.30 -19.81
N HIS A 134 4.60 3.51 -19.29
CA HIS A 134 4.81 4.73 -20.10
C HIS A 134 6.29 4.91 -20.53
N PRO A 135 6.57 5.31 -21.79
CA PRO A 135 5.62 5.73 -22.84
C PRO A 135 4.99 4.59 -23.66
N ASP A 136 5.42 3.36 -23.42
CA ASP A 136 4.94 2.17 -24.10
C ASP A 136 3.53 1.77 -23.64
N GLN A 137 2.95 0.81 -24.35
CA GLN A 137 1.59 0.34 -24.16
C GLN A 137 1.55 -1.19 -24.16
N TRP A 138 0.71 -1.74 -23.29
CA TRP A 138 0.37 -3.16 -23.32
C TRP A 138 -0.67 -3.43 -24.39
N VAL A 139 -0.48 -4.51 -25.14
CA VAL A 139 -1.46 -5.05 -26.08
C VAL A 139 -1.74 -6.48 -25.67
N VAL A 140 -2.95 -6.75 -25.19
CA VAL A 140 -3.40 -8.06 -24.73
C VAL A 140 -4.44 -8.60 -25.71
N ASP A 141 -4.14 -9.73 -26.33
CA ASP A 141 -4.97 -10.37 -27.38
C ASP A 141 -5.38 -9.39 -28.49
N GLY A 142 -4.47 -8.49 -28.86
CA GLY A 142 -4.66 -7.52 -29.94
C GLY A 142 -5.38 -6.23 -29.53
N TYR A 143 -5.71 -6.06 -28.25
CA TYR A 143 -6.36 -4.86 -27.73
C TYR A 143 -5.41 -4.11 -26.77
N GLU A 144 -5.35 -2.78 -26.89
CA GLU A 144 -4.64 -1.94 -25.93
C GLU A 144 -5.40 -1.88 -24.61
N ARG A 145 -4.77 -2.37 -23.53
CA ARG A 145 -5.39 -2.42 -22.21
C ARG A 145 -4.35 -2.60 -21.10
N ASP A 146 -4.63 -2.00 -19.94
CA ASP A 146 -3.79 -2.05 -18.73
C ASP A 146 -4.22 -3.18 -17.79
N ASP A 147 -5.01 -4.16 -18.25
CA ASP A 147 -5.43 -5.32 -17.48
C ASP A 147 -5.32 -6.60 -18.32
N ALA A 148 -5.07 -7.74 -17.66
CA ALA A 148 -4.93 -9.04 -18.30
C ALA A 148 -5.73 -10.12 -17.56
N PRO A 149 -6.15 -11.17 -18.26
CA PRO A 149 -6.90 -12.26 -17.62
C PRO A 149 -6.05 -13.07 -16.64
N VAL A 150 -6.66 -13.47 -15.53
CA VAL A 150 -6.00 -14.29 -14.50
C VAL A 150 -6.11 -15.79 -14.81
N GLU A 151 -7.26 -16.19 -15.37
CA GLU A 151 -7.61 -17.61 -15.49
C GLU A 151 -7.53 -18.18 -16.90
N ARG A 152 -7.24 -17.38 -17.94
CA ARG A 152 -7.06 -17.83 -19.32
C ARG A 152 -5.69 -17.41 -19.88
N ALA A 153 -5.26 -18.09 -20.93
CA ALA A 153 -4.05 -17.71 -21.66
C ALA A 153 -4.31 -16.47 -22.51
N PHE A 154 -3.25 -15.75 -22.84
CA PHE A 154 -3.30 -14.53 -23.65
C PHE A 154 -1.99 -14.31 -24.40
N LEU A 155 -2.08 -13.66 -25.56
CA LEU A 155 -0.94 -13.06 -26.23
C LEU A 155 -0.70 -11.67 -25.62
N LEU A 156 0.50 -11.44 -25.11
CA LEU A 156 0.92 -10.13 -24.61
C LEU A 156 1.98 -9.55 -25.54
N GLN A 157 1.77 -8.32 -25.98
CA GLN A 157 2.77 -7.54 -26.70
C GLN A 157 3.01 -6.21 -25.99
N VAL A 158 4.24 -5.70 -26.12
CA VAL A 158 4.61 -4.35 -25.72
C VAL A 158 4.77 -3.52 -26.98
N ARG A 159 4.02 -2.43 -27.07
CA ARG A 159 4.06 -1.53 -28.22
C ARG A 159 4.63 -0.18 -27.79
N ALA A 160 5.65 0.28 -28.50
CA ALA A 160 6.21 1.61 -28.33
C ALA A 160 5.21 2.71 -28.77
N GLU A 161 5.50 3.95 -28.40
CA GLU A 161 4.70 5.13 -28.77
C GLU A 161 4.59 5.33 -30.29
N ASP A 162 5.62 4.94 -31.04
CA ASP A 162 5.64 5.00 -32.51
C ASP A 162 4.91 3.84 -33.21
N GLY A 163 4.40 2.88 -32.42
CA GLY A 163 3.68 1.70 -32.89
C GLY A 163 4.53 0.45 -33.08
N GLU A 164 5.86 0.50 -32.91
CA GLU A 164 6.74 -0.67 -33.00
C GLU A 164 6.45 -1.68 -31.88
N ILE A 165 6.42 -2.98 -32.18
CA ILE A 165 6.30 -4.02 -31.16
C ILE A 165 7.69 -4.35 -30.60
N LEU A 166 7.94 -3.94 -29.35
CA LEU A 166 9.21 -4.14 -28.65
C LEU A 166 9.37 -5.54 -28.07
N TRP A 167 8.24 -6.22 -27.81
CA TRP A 167 8.22 -7.56 -27.25
C TRP A 167 6.90 -8.25 -27.53
N SER A 168 6.94 -9.56 -27.72
CA SER A 168 5.77 -10.42 -27.88
C SER A 168 5.97 -11.74 -27.13
N GLY A 169 4.93 -12.23 -26.48
CA GLY A 169 4.96 -13.50 -25.77
C GLY A 169 3.57 -14.08 -25.54
N TYR A 170 3.48 -15.41 -25.64
CA TYR A 170 2.27 -16.14 -25.26
C TYR A 170 2.38 -16.58 -23.80
N LEU A 171 1.45 -16.12 -22.97
CA LEU A 171 1.46 -16.34 -21.53
C LEU A 171 0.31 -17.27 -21.12
N TRP A 172 0.60 -18.22 -20.25
CA TRP A 172 -0.37 -19.19 -19.73
C TRP A 172 -1.04 -18.72 -18.45
N SER A 173 -0.47 -17.72 -17.77
CA SER A 173 -1.02 -17.13 -16.56
C SER A 173 -0.55 -15.68 -16.36
N PHE A 174 -1.27 -14.97 -15.51
CA PHE A 174 -1.00 -13.57 -15.16
C PHE A 174 0.37 -13.39 -14.49
N GLU A 175 0.82 -14.37 -13.72
CA GLU A 175 2.10 -14.32 -13.01
C GLU A 175 3.32 -14.42 -13.94
N GLU A 176 3.13 -14.77 -15.21
CA GLU A 176 4.20 -14.85 -16.22
C GLU A 176 4.48 -13.50 -16.90
N ILE A 177 3.71 -12.45 -16.58
CA ILE A 177 3.90 -11.12 -17.15
C ILE A 177 5.28 -10.57 -16.73
N PRO A 178 6.17 -10.20 -17.67
CA PRO A 178 7.49 -9.69 -17.34
C PRO A 178 7.41 -8.32 -16.65
N ASP A 179 8.28 -8.09 -15.66
CA ASP A 179 8.47 -6.75 -15.10
C ASP A 179 9.22 -5.86 -16.10
N ARG A 180 8.51 -4.84 -16.58
CA ARG A 180 8.93 -3.76 -17.49
C ARG A 180 8.89 -2.39 -16.79
N GLY A 181 8.79 -2.37 -15.47
CA GLY A 181 8.65 -1.14 -14.69
C GLY A 181 7.19 -0.69 -14.53
N GLN A 182 6.22 -1.54 -14.84
CA GLN A 182 4.78 -1.24 -14.69
C GLN A 182 4.39 -0.83 -13.27
N GLY A 183 5.06 -1.37 -12.24
CA GLY A 183 4.82 -1.02 -10.84
C GLY A 183 5.43 0.32 -10.41
N ARG A 184 6.24 0.96 -11.27
CA ARG A 184 6.94 2.22 -10.94
C ARG A 184 6.18 3.46 -11.38
N TRP A 185 5.18 3.31 -12.25
CA TRP A 185 4.34 4.41 -12.71
C TRP A 185 3.08 4.54 -11.83
N LEU A 186 3.28 4.94 -10.58
CA LEU A 186 2.19 5.52 -9.80
C LEU A 186 1.94 6.92 -10.38
N SER A 187 0.72 7.17 -10.87
CA SER A 187 0.36 8.51 -11.37
C SER A 187 0.69 9.54 -10.29
N PRO A 188 1.44 10.62 -10.60
CA PRO A 188 1.72 11.67 -9.62
C PRO A 188 0.44 12.37 -9.13
N LEU A 189 -0.69 12.17 -9.83
CA LEU A 189 -2.02 12.62 -9.43
C LEU A 189 -2.85 11.55 -8.72
N ALA A 190 -2.54 10.26 -8.88
CA ALA A 190 -3.09 9.23 -8.02
C ALA A 190 -2.35 9.34 -6.70
N THR A 191 -2.74 10.30 -5.85
CA THR A 191 -2.25 10.36 -4.48
C THR A 191 -2.66 9.07 -3.80
N PRO A 192 -1.73 8.15 -3.51
CA PRO A 192 -2.03 7.09 -2.57
C PRO A 192 -2.44 7.81 -1.29
N HIS A 193 -3.67 7.57 -0.88
CA HIS A 193 -4.15 8.02 0.41
C HIS A 193 -3.80 6.89 1.36
N THR A 194 -3.00 7.20 2.37
CA THR A 194 -2.83 6.23 3.44
C THR A 194 -3.84 6.53 4.51
N LEU A 195 -4.80 5.60 4.62
CA LEU A 195 -5.59 5.47 5.82
C LEU A 195 -4.75 4.72 6.84
N TRP A 196 -4.56 5.36 7.98
CA TRP A 196 -3.86 4.81 9.12
C TRP A 196 -4.80 4.82 10.31
N LEU A 197 -5.21 3.63 10.72
CA LEU A 197 -5.97 3.40 11.94
C LEU A 197 -5.06 2.66 12.91
N SER A 198 -4.93 3.17 14.14
CA SER A 198 -4.21 2.46 15.20
C SER A 198 -4.99 2.46 16.51
N VAL A 199 -4.88 1.34 17.22
CA VAL A 199 -5.35 1.18 18.59
C VAL A 199 -4.20 0.60 19.40
N GLY A 200 -3.87 1.27 20.51
CA GLY A 200 -2.68 0.92 21.28
C GLY A 200 -2.86 1.08 22.77
N VAL A 201 -1.98 0.40 23.49
CA VAL A 201 -1.78 0.57 24.94
C VAL A 201 -0.63 1.54 25.16
N GLN A 202 -0.78 2.41 26.15
CA GLN A 202 0.25 3.39 26.52
C GLN A 202 0.67 3.22 27.98
N GLY A 203 1.98 3.34 28.23
CA GLY A 203 2.57 3.56 29.55
C GLY A 203 2.97 5.02 29.70
N ARG A 204 2.80 5.57 30.91
CA ARG A 204 2.95 7.00 31.19
C ARG A 204 3.78 7.25 32.43
N LEU A 205 4.68 8.23 32.38
CA LEU A 205 5.37 8.82 33.52
C LEU A 205 5.05 10.31 33.57
N LEU A 206 4.32 10.73 34.59
CA LEU A 206 3.94 12.12 34.82
C LEU A 206 4.74 12.68 35.99
N SER A 207 5.34 13.86 35.83
CA SER A 207 5.84 14.67 36.93
C SER A 207 5.18 16.05 36.88
N ALA A 208 4.73 16.54 38.02
CA ALA A 208 4.10 17.85 38.12
C ALA A 208 4.66 18.60 39.33
N SER A 209 4.82 19.91 39.18
CA SER A 209 5.14 20.84 40.26
C SER A 209 4.16 22.00 40.26
N GLN A 210 3.57 22.31 41.41
CA GLN A 210 2.71 23.47 41.62
C GLN A 210 3.43 24.43 42.57
N ARG A 211 3.54 25.69 42.16
CA ARG A 211 4.12 26.79 42.95
C ARG A 211 3.07 27.86 43.15
N GLY A 212 2.81 28.22 44.40
CA GLY A 212 1.92 29.32 44.77
C GLY A 212 2.68 30.65 44.79
N ASP A 213 2.08 31.71 44.26
CA ASP A 213 2.67 33.06 44.28
C ASP A 213 2.08 33.96 45.38
N ALA A 214 0.93 33.57 45.95
CA ALA A 214 0.28 34.31 47.02
C ALA A 214 0.92 34.02 48.40
N PRO A 215 1.16 35.05 49.25
CA PRO A 215 1.86 34.90 50.54
C PRO A 215 1.13 34.02 51.56
N ASP A 216 -0.18 33.80 51.38
CA ASP A 216 -1.04 33.06 52.31
C ASP A 216 -1.48 31.69 51.75
N VAL A 217 -1.02 31.29 50.55
CA VAL A 217 -1.39 30.03 49.89
C VAL A 217 -0.21 29.05 49.96
N LEU A 218 -0.43 27.92 50.63
CA LEU A 218 0.58 26.94 51.01
C LEU A 218 1.29 26.20 49.84
N LEU A 219 2.60 26.05 50.05
CA LEU A 219 3.54 24.96 49.68
C LEU A 219 3.76 24.67 48.19
N ASP A 220 5.02 24.86 47.76
CA ASP A 220 5.58 24.18 46.60
C ASP A 220 5.34 22.66 46.74
N ARG A 221 4.55 22.10 45.83
CA ARG A 221 4.26 20.66 45.77
C ARG A 221 4.86 20.10 44.50
N SER A 222 5.47 18.93 44.61
CA SER A 222 5.97 18.18 43.46
C SER A 222 5.63 16.71 43.60
N GLY A 223 5.30 16.06 42.50
CA GLY A 223 4.97 14.65 42.47
C GLY A 223 5.43 13.93 41.22
N SER A 224 5.41 12.61 41.26
CA SER A 224 5.50 11.76 40.07
C SER A 224 4.53 10.60 40.15
N ALA A 225 3.92 10.26 39.02
CA ALA A 225 2.98 9.15 38.89
C ALA A 225 3.30 8.29 37.66
N VAL A 226 3.02 7.00 37.79
CA VAL A 226 3.08 6.04 36.67
C VAL A 226 1.66 5.61 36.34
N GLY A 227 1.31 5.63 35.07
CA GLY A 227 -0.03 5.28 34.61
C GLY A 227 -0.01 4.43 33.35
N GLY A 228 -1.18 3.89 33.01
CA GLY A 228 -1.42 3.19 31.75
C GLY A 228 -2.73 3.63 31.13
N GLY A 229 -2.89 3.43 29.82
CA GLY A 229 -4.10 3.82 29.10
C GLY A 229 -4.25 3.16 27.74
N ILE A 230 -5.32 3.54 27.06
CA ILE A 230 -5.62 3.16 25.68
C ILE A 230 -5.62 4.43 24.83
N SER A 231 -5.05 4.33 23.63
CA SER A 231 -5.04 5.41 22.65
C SER A 231 -5.56 4.91 21.31
N GLY A 232 -6.28 5.78 20.60
CA GLY A 232 -6.72 5.57 19.23
C GLY A 232 -6.25 6.73 18.35
N LEU A 233 -5.76 6.41 17.16
CA LEU A 233 -5.37 7.38 16.15
C LEU A 233 -5.99 7.00 14.81
N ALA A 234 -6.71 7.94 14.20
CA ALA A 234 -7.13 7.87 12.81
C ALA A 234 -6.42 8.99 12.05
N ARG A 235 -5.69 8.63 11.01
CA ARG A 235 -4.93 9.54 10.18
C ARG A 235 -5.16 9.23 8.71
N ILE A 236 -5.40 10.28 7.93
CA ILE A 236 -5.48 10.21 6.48
C ILE A 236 -4.43 11.17 5.95
N THR A 237 -3.43 10.65 5.25
CA THR A 237 -2.44 11.48 4.55
C THR A 237 -2.41 11.09 3.08
N PRO A 238 -2.96 11.91 2.18
CA PRO A 238 -2.61 11.82 0.78
C PRO A 238 -1.17 12.28 0.61
N LEU A 239 -0.46 11.64 -0.29
CA LEU A 239 0.97 11.88 -0.48
C LEU A 239 1.34 13.31 -0.95
N SER A 240 0.39 14.15 -1.37
CA SER A 240 0.76 15.41 -2.03
C SER A 240 0.33 16.73 -1.39
N VAL A 241 -0.68 16.86 -0.52
CA VAL A 241 -0.96 18.22 0.04
C VAL A 241 -1.65 18.26 1.41
N LEU A 242 -2.74 17.51 1.63
CA LEU A 242 -3.68 17.78 2.74
C LEU A 242 -4.09 16.52 3.49
N GLY A 243 -3.66 16.37 4.73
CA GLY A 243 -4.07 15.28 5.61
C GLY A 243 -4.90 15.73 6.80
N GLY A 244 -5.44 14.75 7.52
CA GLY A 244 -6.15 14.96 8.78
C GLY A 244 -5.76 13.91 9.81
N GLU A 245 -5.75 14.31 11.08
CA GLU A 245 -5.45 13.46 12.22
C GLU A 245 -6.51 13.69 13.31
N LEU A 246 -7.05 12.59 13.83
CA LEU A 246 -7.91 12.56 15.01
C LEU A 246 -7.32 11.58 16.02
N GLY A 247 -7.02 12.06 17.21
CA GLY A 247 -6.48 11.25 18.29
C GLY A 247 -7.31 11.39 19.56
N ALA A 248 -7.46 10.29 20.29
CA ALA A 248 -8.03 10.28 21.63
C ALA A 248 -7.26 9.30 22.51
N ALA A 249 -7.09 9.67 23.78
CA ALA A 249 -6.47 8.82 24.78
C ALA A 249 -7.24 8.85 26.10
N VAL A 250 -7.36 7.68 26.72
CA VAL A 250 -7.88 7.50 28.08
C VAL A 250 -6.88 6.69 28.92
N ALA A 251 -6.44 7.26 30.03
CA ALA A 251 -5.43 6.74 30.91
C ALA A 251 -5.97 6.76 32.33
N SER A 252 -5.59 5.75 33.10
CA SER A 252 -5.86 5.73 34.54
C SER A 252 -5.35 7.04 35.13
N PRO A 253 -6.15 7.72 35.97
CA PRO A 253 -5.71 8.95 36.60
C PRO A 253 -4.39 8.68 37.33
N ALA A 254 -3.42 9.56 37.08
CA ALA A 254 -2.30 9.72 37.99
C ALA A 254 -2.86 10.03 39.38
N ASP A 255 -2.15 9.58 40.42
CA ASP A 255 -2.48 9.76 41.83
C ASP A 255 -3.23 11.09 42.08
N PRO A 256 -4.48 11.05 42.60
CA PRO A 256 -5.24 12.27 42.89
C PRO A 256 -4.49 13.23 43.84
N VAL A 257 -3.46 12.73 44.54
CA VAL A 257 -2.61 13.50 45.47
C VAL A 257 -1.65 14.47 44.77
N LEU A 258 -1.36 14.32 43.48
CA LEU A 258 -0.25 15.07 42.87
C LEU A 258 -0.66 16.29 42.04
N GLY A 259 -1.92 16.36 41.58
CA GLY A 259 -2.28 17.32 40.53
C GLY A 259 -1.51 17.03 39.23
N GLY A 260 -2.10 17.37 38.10
CA GLY A 260 -1.58 17.02 36.79
C GLY A 260 -2.69 16.56 35.86
N GLY A 261 -2.47 16.74 34.56
CA GLY A 261 -3.52 16.49 33.57
C GLY A 261 -4.06 15.05 33.66
N SER A 262 -5.37 14.92 33.89
CA SER A 262 -6.09 13.64 33.84
C SER A 262 -6.94 13.59 32.57
N GLU A 263 -6.90 12.46 31.89
CA GLU A 263 -7.62 12.19 30.65
C GLU A 263 -9.15 12.10 30.89
N PRO A 264 -10.00 12.29 29.85
CA PRO A 264 -9.71 12.18 28.42
C PRO A 264 -8.88 13.34 27.85
N SER A 265 -7.93 13.01 26.97
CA SER A 265 -7.33 13.98 26.05
C SER A 265 -7.72 13.64 24.62
N GLY A 266 -7.98 14.66 23.82
CA GLY A 266 -8.34 14.50 22.41
C GLY A 266 -7.77 15.62 21.57
N HIS A 267 -7.39 15.32 20.34
CA HIS A 267 -6.92 16.34 19.40
C HIS A 267 -7.42 16.08 17.99
N ALA A 268 -7.55 17.17 17.25
CA ALA A 268 -7.85 17.16 15.83
C ALA A 268 -6.87 18.10 15.13
N ALA A 269 -6.15 17.61 14.12
CA ALA A 269 -5.18 18.41 13.38
C ALA A 269 -5.33 18.21 11.88
N LEU A 270 -5.17 19.31 11.14
CA LEU A 270 -4.94 19.34 9.71
C LEU A 270 -3.45 19.31 9.43
N LEU A 271 -3.06 18.56 8.41
CA LEU A 271 -1.69 18.38 7.97
C LEU A 271 -1.55 19.01 6.60
N VAL A 272 -0.61 19.93 6.42
CA VAL A 272 -0.29 20.51 5.11
C VAL A 272 1.18 20.25 4.80
N GLY A 273 1.45 19.41 3.80
CA GLY A 273 2.80 18.93 3.56
C GLY A 273 2.95 18.13 2.27
N GLY A 274 4.16 17.63 2.05
CA GLY A 274 4.48 16.84 0.87
C GLY A 274 5.60 15.84 1.15
N GLY A 275 5.70 14.83 0.29
CA GLY A 275 6.79 13.86 0.28
C GLY A 275 7.37 13.71 -1.13
N GLY A 276 8.67 13.49 -1.21
CA GLY A 276 9.36 13.19 -2.47
C GLY A 276 9.56 11.68 -2.59
N TRP A 277 9.27 11.09 -3.75
CA TRP A 277 9.58 9.68 -3.99
C TRP A 277 11.03 9.54 -4.44
N THR A 278 11.83 8.74 -3.74
CA THR A 278 13.25 8.51 -4.08
C THR A 278 13.58 7.03 -4.32
N GLY A 279 12.58 6.19 -4.60
CA GLY A 279 12.71 4.73 -4.69
C GLY A 279 12.05 4.05 -3.50
N VAL A 280 12.75 3.09 -2.87
CA VAL A 280 12.25 2.26 -1.74
C VAL A 280 11.91 3.09 -0.49
N LEU A 281 12.46 4.30 -0.39
CA LEU A 281 12.21 5.22 0.72
C LEU A 281 11.63 6.54 0.20
N GLN A 282 10.63 7.00 0.92
CA GLN A 282 9.91 8.24 0.69
C GLN A 282 10.06 9.15 1.92
N PRO A 283 10.95 10.15 1.87
CA PRO A 283 10.94 11.23 2.86
C PRO A 283 9.64 12.04 2.77
N TYR A 284 9.13 12.46 3.93
CA TYR A 284 7.97 13.35 4.01
C TYR A 284 8.17 14.44 5.06
N GLY A 285 7.45 15.55 4.89
CA GLY A 285 7.35 16.62 5.88
C GLY A 285 6.02 17.35 5.78
N ALA A 286 5.46 17.75 6.92
CA ALA A 286 4.20 18.49 6.98
C ALA A 286 4.18 19.50 8.13
N LEU A 287 3.44 20.59 7.92
CA LEU A 287 3.00 21.50 8.98
C LEU A 287 1.68 21.00 9.55
N ARG A 288 1.48 21.19 10.85
CA ARG A 288 0.32 20.74 11.61
C ARG A 288 -0.38 21.94 12.20
N ALA A 289 -1.69 22.02 12.03
CA ALA A 289 -2.52 23.04 12.66
C ALA A 289 -3.84 22.44 13.13
N GLY A 290 -4.24 22.70 14.37
CA GLY A 290 -5.39 22.02 14.94
C GLY A 290 -5.87 22.55 16.27
N VAL A 291 -6.67 21.71 16.94
CA VAL A 291 -7.19 21.93 18.27
C VAL A 291 -6.88 20.73 19.16
N SER A 292 -6.57 21.01 20.42
CA SER A 292 -6.35 20.01 21.46
C SER A 292 -7.26 20.32 22.64
N LEU A 293 -7.82 19.25 23.23
CA LEU A 293 -8.59 19.27 24.46
C LEU A 293 -7.78 18.51 25.51
N ASP A 294 -7.29 19.24 26.50
CA ASP A 294 -6.63 18.68 27.67
C ASP A 294 -7.47 18.96 28.91
N ARG A 295 -7.44 18.07 29.89
CA ARG A 295 -8.08 18.33 31.19
C ARG A 295 -7.01 18.46 32.27
N GLY A 296 -6.91 19.66 32.83
CA GLY A 296 -6.04 19.99 33.95
C GLY A 296 -6.68 19.61 35.28
N VAL A 297 -5.86 19.18 36.24
CA VAL A 297 -6.26 19.03 37.63
C VAL A 297 -5.21 19.71 38.48
N ALA A 298 -5.61 20.61 39.37
CA ALA A 298 -4.73 21.16 40.38
C ALA A 298 -5.47 21.35 41.70
N TRP A 299 -4.68 21.64 42.72
CA TRP A 299 -5.19 21.95 44.04
C TRP A 299 -5.66 23.41 44.08
N SER A 300 -6.92 23.60 44.47
CA SER A 300 -7.54 24.92 44.63
C SER A 300 -8.24 25.01 45.99
N GLY A 301 -7.48 24.91 47.09
CA GLY A 301 -8.01 25.04 48.46
C GLY A 301 -7.39 26.22 49.19
N ILE A 302 -8.23 27.12 49.72
CA ILE A 302 -7.85 28.25 50.60
C ILE A 302 -7.80 27.78 52.07
N ASP A 303 -8.57 26.74 52.41
CA ASP A 303 -8.49 26.03 53.68
C ASP A 303 -7.64 24.76 53.49
N ASP A 304 -6.91 24.32 54.51
CA ASP A 304 -5.99 23.15 54.55
C ASP A 304 -6.54 21.80 54.01
N VAL A 305 -7.75 21.77 53.45
CA VAL A 305 -8.35 20.67 52.71
C VAL A 305 -8.11 20.87 51.21
N PRO A 306 -7.21 20.09 50.61
CA PRO A 306 -6.95 20.15 49.19
C PRO A 306 -8.21 19.74 48.40
N THR A 307 -8.89 20.68 47.75
CA THR A 307 -9.95 20.36 46.79
C THR A 307 -9.34 20.28 45.40
N ALA A 308 -9.52 19.14 44.74
CA ALA A 308 -9.08 18.96 43.36
C ALA A 308 -10.03 19.73 42.43
N GLY A 309 -9.58 20.87 41.92
CA GLY A 309 -10.23 21.55 40.80
C GLY A 309 -9.87 20.83 39.51
N SER A 310 -10.85 20.62 38.63
CA SER A 310 -10.58 20.12 37.27
C SER A 310 -11.16 21.07 36.24
N TRP A 311 -10.39 21.41 35.21
CA TRP A 311 -10.83 22.27 34.12
C TRP A 311 -10.41 21.67 32.78
N THR A 312 -11.10 22.08 31.72
CA THR A 312 -10.75 21.70 30.34
C THR A 312 -10.04 22.86 29.68
N VAL A 313 -8.84 22.62 29.17
CA VAL A 313 -8.05 23.57 28.39
C VAL A 313 -8.25 23.24 26.91
N VAL A 314 -8.82 24.20 26.18
CA VAL A 314 -8.87 24.16 24.71
C VAL A 314 -7.65 24.90 24.19
N SER A 315 -6.82 24.24 23.40
CA SER A 315 -5.61 24.83 22.82
C SER A 315 -5.63 24.79 21.31
N MET A 316 -5.09 25.83 20.69
CA MET A 316 -4.62 25.72 19.31
C MET A 316 -3.34 24.90 19.29
N LEU A 317 -3.24 23.99 18.33
CA LEU A 317 -2.05 23.20 18.05
C LEU A 317 -1.38 23.78 16.81
N LEU A 318 -0.10 24.11 16.92
CA LEU A 318 0.76 24.44 15.78
C LEU A 318 2.01 23.58 15.85
N GLY A 319 2.35 22.88 14.78
CA GLY A 319 3.45 21.94 14.80
C GLY A 319 4.04 21.65 13.44
N ALA A 320 5.05 20.79 13.46
CA ALA A 320 5.65 20.23 12.26
C ALA A 320 5.94 18.75 12.48
N GLU A 321 5.95 17.98 11.40
CA GLU A 321 6.38 16.59 11.42
C GLU A 321 7.22 16.29 10.18
N GLY A 322 8.09 15.29 10.30
CA GLY A 322 8.87 14.78 9.20
C GLY A 322 9.40 13.38 9.48
N GLY A 323 9.73 12.66 8.41
CA GLY A 323 10.16 11.29 8.55
C GLY A 323 10.47 10.61 7.23
N VAL A 324 10.60 9.29 7.30
CA VAL A 324 10.81 8.40 6.16
C VAL A 324 9.82 7.25 6.20
N ARG A 325 9.32 6.85 5.04
CA ARG A 325 8.44 5.70 4.86
C ARG A 325 8.92 4.83 3.72
N GLY A 326 8.88 3.52 3.88
CA GLY A 326 9.00 2.55 2.79
C GLY A 326 7.85 1.54 2.82
N ASP A 327 7.95 0.50 2.01
CA ASP A 327 6.88 -0.50 1.85
C ASP A 327 6.62 -1.33 3.12
N GLN A 328 7.67 -1.53 3.92
CA GLN A 328 7.67 -2.40 5.11
C GLN A 328 7.86 -1.65 6.42
N ALA A 329 8.41 -0.44 6.41
CA ALA A 329 8.80 0.26 7.62
C ALA A 329 8.59 1.78 7.51
N ARG A 330 8.37 2.44 8.66
CA ARG A 330 8.32 3.90 8.75
C ARG A 330 8.94 4.42 10.04
N ALA A 331 9.46 5.64 9.99
CA ALA A 331 9.93 6.39 11.15
C ALA A 331 9.57 7.87 10.99
N GLY A 332 9.15 8.51 12.08
CA GLY A 332 8.71 9.89 12.11
C GLY A 332 9.10 10.61 13.39
N LEU A 333 9.22 11.93 13.27
CA LEU A 333 9.37 12.89 14.36
C LEU A 333 8.31 13.97 14.18
N ALA A 334 7.57 14.27 15.25
CA ALA A 334 6.61 15.36 15.30
C ALA A 334 6.89 16.27 16.49
N THR A 335 6.70 17.58 16.29
CA THR A 335 6.79 18.60 17.33
C THR A 335 5.56 19.50 17.29
N ASP A 336 4.94 19.72 18.44
CA ASP A 336 3.75 20.56 18.57
C ASP A 336 3.93 21.60 19.67
N LEU A 337 3.43 22.80 19.42
CA LEU A 337 3.23 23.86 20.40
C LEU A 337 1.74 24.00 20.66
N LEU A 338 1.36 24.01 21.93
CA LEU A 338 0.00 24.23 22.38
C LEU A 338 -0.13 25.67 22.87
N LEU A 339 -1.09 26.38 22.28
CA LEU A 339 -1.36 27.79 22.55
C LEU A 339 -2.76 27.89 23.16
N ALA A 340 -2.85 28.35 24.40
CA ALA A 340 -4.08 28.63 25.13
C ALA A 340 -3.99 30.07 25.63
N GLU A 341 -5.06 30.82 25.42
CA GLU A 341 -5.22 32.20 25.91
C GLU A 341 -4.09 33.16 25.47
N ALA A 342 -3.89 34.27 26.21
CA ALA A 342 -3.00 35.39 25.84
C ALA A 342 -1.52 35.20 26.26
N THR A 343 -1.20 34.14 27.00
CA THR A 343 0.17 33.83 27.47
C THR A 343 0.67 32.55 26.80
N VAL A 344 1.36 32.71 25.67
CA VAL A 344 1.70 31.65 24.71
C VAL A 344 3.22 31.54 24.52
N PRO A 345 3.83 30.33 24.39
CA PRO A 345 3.24 28.99 24.48
C PRO A 345 3.18 28.46 25.92
N TRP A 346 2.13 27.69 26.22
CA TRP A 346 1.98 27.07 27.55
C TRP A 346 2.47 25.61 27.56
N ALA A 347 2.53 24.91 26.42
CA ALA A 347 3.14 23.58 26.37
C ALA A 347 3.81 23.27 25.03
N GLY A 348 4.84 22.42 25.08
CA GLY A 348 5.52 21.84 23.94
C GLY A 348 5.48 20.31 23.99
N ARG A 349 5.32 19.67 22.84
CA ARG A 349 5.29 18.21 22.68
C ARG A 349 6.29 17.77 21.61
N VAL A 350 7.01 16.70 21.88
CA VAL A 350 7.88 16.00 20.93
C VAL A 350 7.47 14.54 20.88
N ARG A 351 7.32 13.96 19.69
CA ARG A 351 6.97 12.55 19.49
C ARG A 351 7.87 11.92 18.45
N LEU A 352 8.45 10.77 18.78
CA LEU A 352 9.11 9.85 17.86
C LEU A 352 8.18 8.66 17.65
N ASP A 353 7.88 8.31 16.40
CA ASP A 353 7.07 7.14 16.08
C ASP A 353 7.68 6.31 14.95
N GLY A 354 7.35 5.02 14.94
CA GLY A 354 7.78 4.11 13.89
C GLY A 354 6.93 2.85 13.86
N GLY A 355 7.04 2.09 12.78
CA GLY A 355 6.31 0.84 12.65
C GLY A 355 6.84 -0.07 11.58
N TRP A 356 6.32 -1.30 11.58
CA TRP A 356 6.69 -2.38 10.67
C TRP A 356 5.45 -3.13 10.18
N ARG A 357 5.33 -3.34 8.87
CA ARG A 357 4.25 -4.11 8.24
C ARG A 357 4.49 -5.60 8.47
N LEU A 358 3.48 -6.30 8.97
CA LEU A 358 3.55 -7.73 9.26
C LEU A 358 3.11 -8.56 8.06
N VAL A 359 1.87 -8.34 7.59
CA VAL A 359 1.24 -9.10 6.50
C VAL A 359 0.08 -8.30 5.93
N GLY A 360 0.00 -8.19 4.60
CA GLY A 360 -1.01 -7.36 3.95
C GLY A 360 -1.00 -5.93 4.52
N PRO A 361 -2.16 -5.37 4.90
CA PRO A 361 -2.22 -4.04 5.49
C PRO A 361 -1.90 -4.01 7.00
N LEU A 362 -1.74 -5.17 7.67
CA LEU A 362 -1.53 -5.21 9.12
C LEU A 362 -0.10 -4.81 9.49
N ALA A 363 0.06 -3.94 10.49
CA ALA A 363 1.34 -3.44 10.99
C ALA A 363 1.37 -3.35 12.53
N VAL A 364 2.58 -3.29 13.08
CA VAL A 364 2.84 -2.97 14.49
C VAL A 364 3.58 -1.64 14.58
N GLU A 365 3.19 -0.82 15.54
CA GLU A 365 3.75 0.51 15.72
C GLU A 365 4.19 0.76 17.15
N GLY A 366 5.24 1.55 17.29
CA GLY A 366 5.76 2.05 18.56
C GLY A 366 5.90 3.56 18.50
N ALA A 367 5.59 4.23 19.61
CA ALA A 367 5.83 5.66 19.76
C ALA A 367 6.39 5.99 21.14
N LEU A 368 7.27 7.00 21.17
CA LEU A 368 7.79 7.61 22.38
C LEU A 368 7.52 9.12 22.30
N GLY A 369 6.82 9.66 23.29
CA GLY A 369 6.48 11.08 23.34
C GLY A 369 6.90 11.72 24.66
N ALA A 370 7.24 12.99 24.61
CA ALA A 370 7.43 13.84 25.77
C ALA A 370 6.63 15.14 25.60
N ARG A 371 5.96 15.59 26.66
CA ARG A 371 5.29 16.88 26.76
C ARG A 371 5.86 17.62 27.96
N ILE A 372 6.09 18.92 27.80
CA ILE A 372 6.44 19.83 28.87
C ILE A 372 5.46 20.99 28.81
N GLY A 373 4.76 21.26 29.91
CA GLY A 373 3.78 22.33 30.02
C GLY A 373 3.99 23.21 31.24
N SER A 374 3.50 24.43 31.16
CA SER A 374 3.31 25.34 32.27
C SER A 374 2.02 26.12 32.09
N GLN A 375 1.22 26.21 33.14
CA GLN A 375 -0.08 26.90 33.13
C GLN A 375 -0.18 27.79 34.37
N SER A 376 -0.69 29.01 34.22
CA SER A 376 -1.06 29.82 35.37
C SER A 376 -2.34 29.26 35.99
N ILE A 377 -2.36 29.21 37.31
CA ILE A 377 -3.54 28.83 38.08
C ILE A 377 -4.18 30.14 38.52
N GLU A 378 -5.42 30.37 38.13
CA GLU A 378 -6.17 31.56 38.49
C GLU A 378 -7.32 31.21 39.43
N ASP A 379 -7.73 32.17 40.27
CA ASP A 379 -8.95 32.05 41.06
C ASP A 379 -10.20 32.30 40.20
N VAL A 380 -11.38 32.27 40.85
CA VAL A 380 -12.67 32.50 40.17
C VAL A 380 -12.77 33.89 39.53
N ASP A 381 -11.98 34.85 40.03
CA ASP A 381 -11.94 36.24 39.57
C ASP A 381 -10.82 36.48 38.52
N GLY A 382 -10.07 35.44 38.14
CA GLY A 382 -8.96 35.53 37.18
C GLY A 382 -7.64 36.03 37.81
N THR A 383 -7.56 36.08 39.15
CA THR A 383 -6.33 36.47 39.84
C THR A 383 -5.34 35.31 39.83
N PRO A 384 -4.08 35.50 39.39
CA PRO A 384 -3.08 34.44 39.40
C PRO A 384 -2.77 34.02 40.84
N LEU A 385 -3.07 32.76 41.15
CA LEU A 385 -2.75 32.08 42.41
C LEU A 385 -1.37 31.41 42.35
N GLY A 386 -0.88 31.09 41.16
CA GLY A 386 0.43 30.47 40.97
C GLY A 386 0.63 29.86 39.59
N HIS A 387 1.56 28.91 39.52
CA HIS A 387 1.93 28.20 38.30
C HIS A 387 1.99 26.69 38.52
N LEU A 388 1.39 25.96 37.59
CA LEU A 388 1.60 24.53 37.40
C LEU A 388 2.67 24.35 36.31
N ALA A 389 3.63 23.45 36.53
CA ALA A 389 4.50 22.93 35.50
C ALA A 389 4.41 21.41 35.48
N ASP A 390 4.32 20.81 34.30
CA ASP A 390 4.21 19.37 34.13
C ASP A 390 5.15 18.84 33.06
N THR A 391 5.61 17.60 33.26
CA THR A 391 6.36 16.81 32.30
C THR A 391 5.71 15.44 32.17
N ASP A 392 5.36 15.06 30.96
CA ASP A 392 4.63 13.83 30.66
C ASP A 392 5.37 13.03 29.58
N VAL A 393 5.88 11.86 29.95
CA VAL A 393 6.55 10.92 29.04
C VAL A 393 5.63 9.74 28.77
N ARG A 394 5.43 9.42 27.49
CA ARG A 394 4.52 8.37 27.03
C ARG A 394 5.25 7.38 26.12
N ALA A 395 5.02 6.09 26.34
CA ALA A 395 5.42 5.03 25.43
C ALA A 395 4.17 4.27 24.98
N THR A 396 3.98 4.13 23.67
CA THR A 396 2.80 3.50 23.08
C THR A 396 3.21 2.35 22.19
N VAL A 397 2.45 1.25 22.24
CA VAL A 397 2.51 0.16 21.26
C VAL A 397 1.11 -0.05 20.70
N ALA A 398 1.00 -0.08 19.38
CA ALA A 398 -0.27 -0.18 18.68
C ALA A 398 -0.27 -1.23 17.57
N LEU A 399 -1.44 -1.80 17.31
CA LEU A 399 -1.73 -2.48 16.05
C LEU A 399 -2.30 -1.46 15.08
N ALA A 400 -1.83 -1.50 13.84
CA ALA A 400 -2.22 -0.56 12.80
C ALA A 400 -2.62 -1.25 11.49
N ILE A 401 -3.45 -0.56 10.72
CA ILE A 401 -3.78 -0.90 9.33
C ILE A 401 -3.15 0.18 8.45
N TRP A 402 -2.28 -0.22 7.52
CA TRP A 402 -1.62 0.61 6.51
C TRP A 402 -2.15 0.27 5.14
N ASP A 403 -3.03 1.14 4.62
CA ASP A 403 -3.44 1.13 3.21
C ASP A 403 -2.47 1.97 2.37
#